data_AF-A0A1V0GYB3-F1
#
_entry.id   AF-A0A1V0GYB3-F1
#
_cell.length_a   1.000
_cell.length_b   1.000
_cell.length_c   1.000
_cell.angle_alpha   90.00
_cell.angle_beta   90.00
_cell.angle_gamma   90.00
#
_symmetry.space_group_name_H-M   'P 1'
#
loop_
_entity.id
_entity.type
_entity.pdbx_description
1 polymer ?
#
loop_
_entity_poly.entity_id
_entity_poly.type
_entity_poly.pdbx_seq_one_letter_code
_entity_poly.pdbx_strand_id
1 'polypeptide(L)'
;MVQDVNFSFQGGGAYLSKMIAIADGLSHADGNNPSRHKIINLRGVAGTSAGSICAALLASNCDFTALRETLKRELEGEAKKLSGRYYGDISLVAKNVAFMRAYLGKDILDRGKLRSFIQFLLKNCPRTYQTISEYHTTDTGPTLFIARSQLHHPYLEITKEGSLIETLVDSCTIPFAFKGYSEASNNPFIDGGLCENLPVACFDPEKDVPLFSASVISEKPKDLTKMGILGYLGNLFSVATGYSVHRSREIIGDAFSITEPASFEFHEVQKSVEWFLDDRQYSDLKWKTVNRLAGFAELYRISEAGPKFLAGRNTLYKRNRDMKALTSKLDMTGAWNIENSAMIVTAHSAHHLNSTSDNTSVYRSDLIQFVSRVQALRDAPPAYKGHIKVRGNRVHPTAWKIRNITKDRGINFNAIHFQDIDASDARFDPCYLLLDNPQEDISAGDTIQVSASMTSTPGEDMSGLLDGRDFINFTNHHNDPTVTSVVLKYPRQLGRMMIQQRKIGGIHFRELTPDELQQYSWINDVEFSIIGAISSNKDGSPYEVGNLQSLSLDFVCQM
;
A
#
# COMPACT_ATOMS: atom_id res chain seq x y z
N MET A 1 11.26 -7.40 -14.76
CA MET A 1 11.03 -6.00 -15.16
C MET A 1 10.89 -5.19 -13.89
N VAL A 2 11.67 -4.13 -13.75
CA VAL A 2 11.56 -3.21 -12.61
C VAL A 2 10.42 -2.25 -12.91
N GLN A 3 9.52 -2.00 -11.95
CA GLN A 3 8.35 -1.15 -12.16
C GLN A 3 8.59 0.27 -11.67
N ASP A 4 8.22 1.23 -12.51
CA ASP A 4 8.24 2.64 -12.14
C ASP A 4 7.14 2.95 -11.12
N VAL A 5 7.46 3.72 -10.07
CA VAL A 5 6.48 4.14 -9.06
C VAL A 5 6.71 5.58 -8.61
N ASN A 6 5.63 6.25 -8.24
CA ASN A 6 5.64 7.51 -7.50
C ASN A 6 5.30 7.25 -6.03
N PHE A 7 5.78 8.10 -5.13
CA PHE A 7 5.54 7.93 -3.69
C PHE A 7 5.24 9.26 -3.00
N SER A 8 4.22 9.28 -2.13
CA SER A 8 3.84 10.46 -1.34
C SER A 8 3.92 10.20 0.16
N PHE A 9 4.58 11.08 0.91
CA PHE A 9 4.68 11.00 2.37
C PHE A 9 3.76 11.98 3.07
N GLN A 10 3.07 11.50 4.09
CA GLN A 10 2.29 12.35 4.98
C GLN A 10 3.19 13.22 5.88
N GLY A 11 2.74 14.44 6.21
CA GLY A 11 3.31 15.22 7.32
C GLY A 11 2.92 14.69 8.71
N GLY A 12 3.75 14.96 9.73
CA GLY A 12 3.48 14.41 11.06
C GLY A 12 4.49 14.67 12.16
N GLY A 13 5.33 15.72 12.09
CA GLY A 13 6.26 16.08 13.19
C GLY A 13 7.08 14.89 13.70
N ALA A 14 6.82 14.46 14.94
CA ALA A 14 7.44 13.31 15.59
C ALA A 14 7.25 11.99 14.83
N TYR A 15 6.27 11.84 13.94
CA TYR A 15 6.13 10.67 13.06
C TYR A 15 7.26 10.53 12.04
N LEU A 16 8.16 11.52 11.94
CA LEU A 16 9.39 11.44 11.15
C LEU A 16 10.17 10.14 11.41
N SER A 17 10.23 9.65 12.64
CA SER A 17 10.97 8.40 12.97
C SER A 17 10.44 7.18 12.20
N LYS A 18 9.13 6.97 12.22
CA LYS A 18 8.45 5.92 11.44
C LYS A 18 8.60 6.14 9.94
N MET A 19 8.44 7.38 9.48
CA MET A 19 8.59 7.71 8.05
C MET A 19 10.01 7.48 7.52
N ILE A 20 11.04 7.69 8.34
CA ILE A 20 12.43 7.37 7.97
C ILE A 20 12.58 5.85 7.75
N ALA A 21 11.98 5.00 8.58
CA ALA A 21 12.03 3.55 8.37
C ALA A 21 11.31 3.12 7.08
N ILE A 22 10.19 3.75 6.75
CA ILE A 22 9.48 3.54 5.48
C ILE A 22 10.35 4.02 4.30
N ALA A 23 10.98 5.20 4.42
CA ALA A 23 11.87 5.73 3.40
C ALA A 23 13.12 4.84 3.19
N ASP A 24 13.68 4.26 4.25
CA ASP A 24 14.74 3.25 4.14
C ASP A 24 14.25 2.01 3.38
N GLY A 25 13.05 1.51 3.69
CA GLY A 25 12.43 0.41 2.95
C GLY A 25 12.24 0.72 1.45
N LEU A 26 11.85 1.94 1.12
CA LEU A 26 11.73 2.41 -0.27
C LEU A 26 13.08 2.51 -0.97
N SER A 27 14.08 3.11 -0.33
CA SER A 27 15.45 3.21 -0.86
C SER A 27 16.03 1.83 -1.14
N HIS A 28 15.77 0.87 -0.23
CA HIS A 28 16.14 -0.51 -0.41
C HIS A 28 15.45 -1.16 -1.61
N ALA A 29 14.13 -0.98 -1.76
CA ALA A 29 13.36 -1.53 -2.87
C ALA A 29 13.77 -0.90 -4.23
N ASP A 30 14.19 0.36 -4.23
CA ASP A 30 14.66 1.08 -5.43
C ASP A 30 16.08 0.68 -5.87
N GLY A 31 16.77 -0.17 -5.11
CA GLY A 31 18.09 -0.67 -5.47
C GLY A 31 19.21 0.37 -5.34
N ASN A 32 18.99 1.43 -4.54
CA ASN A 32 20.02 2.42 -4.23
C ASN A 32 21.22 1.86 -3.45
N ASN A 33 21.12 0.60 -3.00
CA ASN A 33 22.23 -0.18 -2.51
C ASN A 33 22.79 -1.09 -3.64
N PRO A 34 24.04 -0.89 -4.10
CA PRO A 34 24.64 -1.64 -5.22
C PRO A 34 24.66 -3.16 -5.05
N SER A 35 24.54 -3.65 -3.82
CA SER A 35 24.59 -5.08 -3.50
C SER A 35 23.25 -5.81 -3.64
N ARG A 36 22.16 -5.13 -4.03
CA ARG A 36 20.80 -5.68 -3.93
C ARG A 36 20.03 -5.57 -5.25
N HIS A 37 19.13 -6.54 -5.47
CA HIS A 37 18.24 -6.53 -6.63
C HIS A 37 17.20 -5.41 -6.50
N LYS A 38 17.17 -4.54 -7.51
CA LYS A 38 16.16 -3.48 -7.65
C LYS A 38 14.77 -4.09 -7.88
N ILE A 39 13.81 -3.73 -7.02
CA ILE A 39 12.42 -4.22 -7.02
C ILE A 39 11.52 -3.26 -7.81
N ILE A 40 11.65 -1.97 -7.51
CA ILE A 40 10.91 -0.86 -8.12
C ILE A 40 11.89 0.20 -8.63
N ASN A 41 11.41 1.17 -9.38
CA ASN A 41 12.14 2.36 -9.79
C ASN A 41 11.37 3.60 -9.34
N LEU A 42 11.90 4.37 -8.39
CA LEU A 42 11.25 5.60 -7.93
C LEU A 42 11.39 6.69 -9.00
N ARG A 43 10.25 7.13 -9.56
CA ARG A 43 10.20 8.22 -10.55
C ARG A 43 9.95 9.58 -9.91
N GLY A 44 9.19 9.61 -8.83
CA GLY A 44 8.84 10.84 -8.14
C GLY A 44 8.52 10.61 -6.67
N VAL A 45 8.93 11.55 -5.83
CA VAL A 45 8.69 11.55 -4.40
C VAL A 45 8.13 12.89 -3.96
N ALA A 46 7.06 12.86 -3.20
CA ALA A 46 6.39 14.03 -2.68
C ALA A 46 6.24 13.95 -1.17
N GLY A 47 6.19 15.10 -0.49
CA GLY A 47 5.84 15.11 0.92
C GLY A 47 5.50 16.48 1.47
N THR A 48 4.85 16.44 2.63
CA THR A 48 4.48 17.60 3.44
C THR A 48 5.16 17.49 4.80
N SER A 49 5.63 18.59 5.39
CA SER A 49 6.25 18.60 6.74
C SER A 49 7.32 17.53 6.91
N ALA A 50 7.28 16.73 7.97
CA ALA A 50 8.17 15.58 8.16
C ALA A 50 8.26 14.64 6.94
N GLY A 51 7.17 14.46 6.19
CA GLY A 51 7.17 13.69 4.95
C GLY A 51 8.00 14.32 3.84
N SER A 52 8.07 15.66 3.77
CA SER A 52 8.91 16.37 2.80
C SER A 52 10.40 16.14 3.06
N ILE A 53 10.80 15.98 4.33
CA ILE A 53 12.17 15.61 4.70
C ILE A 53 12.47 14.20 4.17
N CYS A 54 11.57 13.22 4.37
CA CYS A 54 11.74 11.86 3.84
C CYS A 54 11.80 11.82 2.30
N ALA A 55 10.95 12.59 1.63
CA ALA A 55 11.00 12.73 0.17
C ALA A 55 12.35 13.30 -0.29
N ALA A 56 12.86 14.35 0.37
CA ALA A 56 14.16 14.93 0.05
C ALA A 56 15.32 13.95 0.32
N LEU A 57 15.29 13.18 1.41
CA LEU A 57 16.29 12.15 1.71
C LEU A 57 16.33 11.08 0.61
N LEU A 58 15.17 10.63 0.12
CA LEU A 58 15.07 9.67 -0.99
C LEU A 58 15.58 10.26 -2.31
N ALA A 59 15.14 11.47 -2.67
CA ALA A 59 15.61 12.14 -3.88
C ALA A 59 17.12 12.41 -3.86
N SER A 60 17.68 12.57 -2.67
CA SER A 60 19.12 12.79 -2.41
C SER A 60 19.93 11.49 -2.32
N ASN A 61 19.29 10.34 -2.58
CA ASN A 61 19.90 9.01 -2.47
C ASN A 61 20.58 8.76 -1.12
N CYS A 62 19.91 9.13 -0.02
CA CYS A 62 20.44 9.00 1.33
C CYS A 62 20.86 7.55 1.65
N ASP A 63 22.05 7.39 2.25
CA ASP A 63 22.41 6.14 2.92
C ASP A 63 21.70 6.08 4.28
N PHE A 64 20.54 5.45 4.30
CA PHE A 64 19.74 5.30 5.51
C PHE A 64 20.43 4.47 6.60
N THR A 65 21.39 3.62 6.26
CA THR A 65 22.19 2.88 7.26
C THR A 65 23.12 3.84 7.98
N ALA A 66 23.89 4.63 7.22
CA ALA A 66 24.77 5.66 7.80
C ALA A 66 23.98 6.73 8.56
N LEU A 67 22.86 7.21 8.00
CA LEU A 67 21.98 8.15 8.66
C LEU A 67 21.47 7.60 10.00
N ARG A 68 21.01 6.34 10.03
CA ARG A 68 20.51 5.71 11.26
C ARG A 68 21.60 5.59 12.33
N GLU A 69 22.81 5.19 11.96
CA GLU A 69 23.93 5.13 12.88
C GLU A 69 24.32 6.51 13.43
N THR A 70 24.30 7.55 12.59
CA THR A 70 24.49 8.94 13.03
C THR A 70 23.37 9.39 13.97
N LEU A 71 22.12 9.08 13.65
CA LEU A 71 20.97 9.42 14.48
C LEU A 71 21.03 8.68 15.83
N LYS A 72 21.40 7.40 15.88
CA LYS A 72 21.55 6.69 17.17
C LYS A 72 22.50 7.39 18.14
N ARG A 73 23.56 8.04 17.61
CA ARG A 73 24.55 8.76 18.42
C ARG A 73 24.12 10.17 18.81
N GLU A 74 23.44 10.88 17.90
CA GLU A 74 23.26 12.34 18.01
C GLU A 74 21.81 12.79 18.13
N LEU A 75 20.83 11.92 17.82
CA LEU A 75 19.41 12.27 17.73
C LEU A 75 18.85 12.83 19.03
N GLU A 76 19.22 12.28 20.19
CA GLU A 76 18.71 12.80 21.48
C GLU A 76 19.17 14.25 21.70
N GLY A 77 20.43 14.55 21.37
CA GLY A 77 20.99 15.90 21.44
C GLY A 77 20.29 16.86 20.47
N GLU A 78 20.08 16.44 19.23
CA GLU A 78 19.40 17.24 18.21
C GLU A 78 17.90 17.44 18.51
N ALA A 79 17.21 16.40 18.97
CA ALA A 79 15.82 16.46 19.41
C ALA A 79 15.66 17.44 20.57
N LYS A 80 16.56 17.41 21.56
CA LYS A 80 16.61 18.34 22.68
C LYS A 80 16.89 19.78 22.23
N LYS A 81 17.74 19.98 21.22
CA LYS A 81 17.95 21.32 20.63
C LYS A 81 16.66 21.86 20.00
N LEU A 82 15.99 21.04 19.19
CA LEU A 82 14.79 21.39 18.44
C LEU A 82 13.61 21.74 19.36
N SER A 83 13.33 20.88 20.34
CA SER A 83 12.26 21.05 21.32
C SER A 83 12.61 22.06 22.42
N GLY A 84 13.89 22.32 22.67
CA GLY A 84 14.36 23.30 23.65
C GLY A 84 13.89 22.99 25.08
N ARG A 85 13.32 23.98 25.76
CA ARG A 85 12.74 23.83 27.11
C ARG A 85 11.40 23.09 27.12
N TYR A 86 10.91 22.70 25.94
CA TYR A 86 9.65 21.99 25.76
C TYR A 86 9.85 20.49 25.53
N TYR A 87 11.06 19.98 25.73
CA TYR A 87 11.35 18.54 25.78
C TYR A 87 10.89 17.97 27.14
N GLY A 88 9.99 16.99 27.12
CA GLY A 88 9.44 16.37 28.33
C GLY A 88 8.33 17.21 29.01
N ASP A 89 8.15 17.03 30.33
CA ASP A 89 7.11 17.72 31.10
C ASP A 89 7.39 19.22 31.18
N ILE A 90 6.60 19.99 30.41
CA ILE A 90 6.71 21.44 30.32
C ILE A 90 6.27 22.06 31.65
N SER A 91 7.18 22.79 32.31
CA SER A 91 6.86 23.56 33.52
C SER A 91 5.76 24.60 33.27
N LEU A 92 4.96 24.93 34.29
CA LEU A 92 3.92 25.98 34.21
C LEU A 92 4.46 27.31 33.68
N VAL A 93 5.69 27.68 34.08
CA VAL A 93 6.37 28.89 33.59
C VAL A 93 6.63 28.82 32.10
N ALA A 94 7.14 27.69 31.59
CA ALA A 94 7.40 27.53 30.17
C ALA A 94 6.10 27.53 29.34
N LYS A 95 4.99 26.98 29.86
CA LYS A 95 3.66 27.07 29.23
C LYS A 95 3.18 28.52 29.13
N ASN A 96 3.32 29.30 30.20
CA ASN A 96 2.93 30.71 30.19
C ASN A 96 3.79 31.54 29.22
N VAL A 97 5.10 31.29 29.15
CA VAL A 97 5.98 31.94 28.17
C VAL A 97 5.61 31.57 26.75
N ALA A 98 5.31 30.29 26.47
CA ALA A 98 4.85 29.85 25.15
C ALA A 98 3.55 30.53 24.75
N PHE A 99 2.58 30.59 25.66
CA PHE A 99 1.31 31.28 25.45
C PHE A 99 1.51 32.77 25.17
N MET A 100 2.33 33.46 25.97
CA MET A 100 2.63 34.88 25.76
C MET A 100 3.34 35.13 24.43
N ARG A 101 4.27 34.26 24.02
CA ARG A 101 4.92 34.36 22.70
C ARG A 101 3.92 34.18 21.57
N ALA A 102 3.06 33.16 21.65
CA ALA A 102 2.00 32.93 20.66
C ALA A 102 1.03 34.11 20.58
N TYR A 103 0.61 34.66 21.73
CA TYR A 103 -0.27 35.83 21.81
C TYR A 103 0.37 37.07 21.17
N LEU A 104 1.67 37.30 21.42
CA LEU A 104 2.45 38.38 20.80
C LEU A 104 2.85 38.09 19.34
N GLY A 105 2.39 36.98 18.76
CA GLY A 105 2.67 36.61 17.38
C GLY A 105 4.13 36.26 17.11
N LYS A 106 4.87 35.82 18.14
CA LYS A 106 6.25 35.34 18.06
C LYS A 106 6.29 33.81 18.05
N ASP A 107 7.32 33.25 17.43
CA ASP A 107 7.54 31.80 17.37
C ASP A 107 7.78 31.24 18.77
N ILE A 108 7.18 30.11 19.11
CA ILE A 108 7.43 29.41 20.39
C ILE A 108 8.77 28.67 20.33
N LEU A 109 9.05 28.03 19.19
CA LEU A 109 10.24 27.26 18.87
C LEU A 109 11.11 28.01 17.86
N ASP A 110 12.38 27.62 17.82
CA ASP A 110 13.39 28.31 17.00
C ASP A 110 13.46 27.68 15.59
N ARG A 111 13.03 28.46 14.58
CA ARG A 111 13.10 28.07 13.16
C ARG A 111 14.53 27.82 12.68
N GLY A 112 15.52 28.54 13.22
CA GLY A 112 16.93 28.32 12.93
C GLY A 112 17.40 26.93 13.38
N LYS A 113 16.90 26.43 14.51
CA LYS A 113 17.21 25.06 14.96
C LYS A 113 16.54 24.00 14.09
N LEU A 114 15.32 24.24 13.62
CA LEU A 114 14.68 23.38 12.63
C LEU A 114 15.50 23.32 11.33
N ARG A 115 15.98 24.46 10.84
CA ARG A 115 16.90 24.53 9.69
C ARG A 115 18.16 23.69 9.94
N SER A 116 18.83 23.88 11.07
CA SER A 116 20.03 23.12 11.42
C SER A 116 19.77 21.62 11.51
N PHE A 117 18.63 21.21 12.05
CA PHE A 117 18.24 19.81 12.12
C PHE A 117 18.03 19.20 10.73
N ILE A 118 17.34 19.90 9.82
CA ILE A 118 17.15 19.45 8.44
C ILE A 118 18.49 19.33 7.71
N GLN A 119 19.38 20.33 7.87
CA GLN A 119 20.73 20.29 7.32
C GLN A 119 21.55 19.12 7.87
N PHE A 120 21.42 18.82 9.16
CA PHE A 120 22.05 17.67 9.80
C PHE A 120 21.59 16.34 9.17
N LEU A 121 20.29 16.17 8.90
CA LEU A 121 19.78 14.98 8.22
C LEU A 121 20.34 14.86 6.79
N LEU A 122 20.28 15.94 6.01
CA LEU A 122 20.73 15.95 4.61
C LEU A 122 22.24 15.86 4.43
N LYS A 123 23.04 16.18 5.46
CA LYS A 123 24.51 16.00 5.43
C LYS A 123 24.93 14.54 5.21
N ASN A 124 24.07 13.59 5.57
CA ASN A 124 24.32 12.15 5.37
C ASN A 124 23.94 11.66 3.97
N CYS A 125 23.50 12.54 3.08
CA CYS A 125 23.22 12.19 1.70
C CYS A 125 24.47 12.37 0.84
N PRO A 126 24.79 11.42 -0.06
CA PRO A 126 25.90 11.56 -1.00
C PRO A 126 25.67 12.72 -1.98
N ARG A 127 24.41 13.14 -2.16
CA ARG A 127 24.01 14.16 -3.11
C ARG A 127 22.90 15.02 -2.54
N THR A 128 23.24 16.21 -2.10
CA THR A 128 22.26 17.21 -1.68
C THR A 128 22.41 18.43 -2.56
N TYR A 129 21.34 18.78 -3.26
CA TYR A 129 21.31 19.97 -4.09
C TYR A 129 20.89 21.19 -3.30
N GLN A 130 21.36 22.36 -3.75
CA GLN A 130 20.96 23.63 -3.14
C GLN A 130 19.55 24.01 -3.55
N THR A 131 19.16 23.67 -4.79
CA THR A 131 17.85 23.99 -5.34
C THR A 131 17.04 22.73 -5.69
N ILE A 132 15.72 22.85 -5.65
CA ILE A 132 14.81 21.73 -5.96
C ILE A 132 14.86 21.38 -7.46
N SER A 133 15.02 22.37 -8.34
CA SER A 133 15.03 22.20 -9.81
C SER A 133 16.14 21.26 -10.29
N GLU A 134 17.26 21.18 -9.56
CA GLU A 134 18.35 20.25 -9.83
C GLU A 134 17.92 18.77 -9.71
N TYR A 135 16.88 18.45 -8.93
CA TYR A 135 16.32 17.09 -8.87
C TYR A 135 15.46 16.73 -10.10
N HIS A 136 15.06 17.71 -10.91
CA HIS A 136 14.21 17.49 -12.09
C HIS A 136 15.00 17.32 -13.39
N THR A 137 16.26 17.78 -13.42
CA THR A 137 17.06 17.85 -14.65
C THR A 137 18.00 16.67 -14.84
N THR A 138 18.15 15.84 -13.81
CA THR A 138 19.12 14.74 -13.82
C THR A 138 18.42 13.39 -13.89
N ASP A 139 18.90 12.50 -14.76
CA ASP A 139 18.40 11.12 -14.91
C ASP A 139 18.68 10.18 -13.72
N THR A 140 19.23 10.72 -12.63
CA THR A 140 19.93 9.97 -11.59
C THR A 140 19.15 9.84 -10.27
N GLY A 141 17.86 10.19 -10.24
CA GLY A 141 17.03 10.07 -9.04
C GLY A 141 15.56 10.41 -9.26
N PRO A 142 14.69 10.18 -8.26
CA PRO A 142 13.28 10.54 -8.36
C PRO A 142 13.11 12.06 -8.34
N THR A 143 12.10 12.51 -9.08
CA THR A 143 11.66 13.90 -9.07
C THR A 143 11.14 14.31 -7.68
N LEU A 144 11.63 15.41 -7.11
CA LEU A 144 11.21 15.87 -5.77
C LEU A 144 10.06 16.89 -5.85
N PHE A 145 9.05 16.70 -5.03
CA PHE A 145 7.94 17.64 -4.84
C PHE A 145 7.81 17.98 -3.35
N ILE A 146 7.79 19.27 -3.01
CA ILE A 146 7.58 19.71 -1.62
C ILE A 146 6.29 20.52 -1.55
N ALA A 147 5.41 20.11 -0.64
CA ALA A 147 4.12 20.73 -0.42
C ALA A 147 4.14 21.64 0.81
N ARG A 148 3.65 22.87 0.66
CA ARG A 148 3.51 23.88 1.72
C ARG A 148 2.19 24.63 1.58
N SER A 149 1.66 25.13 2.69
CA SER A 149 0.41 25.89 2.70
C SER A 149 0.71 27.37 2.67
N GLN A 150 -0.03 28.14 1.87
CA GLN A 150 0.11 29.59 1.80
C GLN A 150 -1.04 30.27 2.54
N LEU A 151 -0.76 31.16 3.49
CA LEU A 151 -1.79 31.78 4.33
C LEU A 151 -2.74 32.72 3.56
N HIS A 152 -2.34 33.24 2.41
CA HIS A 152 -3.16 34.16 1.60
C HIS A 152 -4.13 33.45 0.66
N HIS A 153 -3.93 32.15 0.40
CA HIS A 153 -4.71 31.41 -0.58
C HIS A 153 -5.15 30.07 0.00
N PRO A 154 -6.39 29.63 -0.25
CA PRO A 154 -6.89 28.35 0.27
C PRO A 154 -6.31 27.13 -0.48
N TYR A 155 -5.13 27.27 -1.09
CA TYR A 155 -4.53 26.26 -1.95
C TYR A 155 -3.18 25.80 -1.41
N LEU A 156 -2.88 24.53 -1.65
CA LEU A 156 -1.57 23.96 -1.43
C LEU A 156 -0.63 24.45 -2.53
N GLU A 157 0.55 24.96 -2.15
CA GLU A 157 1.63 25.17 -3.10
C GLU A 157 2.50 23.92 -3.15
N ILE A 158 2.69 23.39 -4.35
CA ILE A 158 3.62 22.28 -4.60
C ILE A 158 4.74 22.85 -5.45
N THR A 159 5.91 23.04 -4.84
CA THR A 159 7.06 23.62 -5.54
C THR A 159 8.02 22.56 -6.04
N LYS A 160 8.63 22.89 -7.19
CA LYS A 160 9.70 22.16 -7.89
C LYS A 160 10.98 23.01 -8.00
N GLU A 161 10.95 24.21 -7.41
CA GLU A 161 11.97 25.24 -7.60
C GLU A 161 12.26 25.96 -6.29
N GLY A 162 13.38 26.70 -6.27
CA GLY A 162 13.83 27.44 -5.11
C GLY A 162 14.79 26.66 -4.21
N SER A 163 15.19 27.29 -3.10
CA SER A 163 16.12 26.70 -2.12
C SER A 163 15.49 25.48 -1.45
N LEU A 164 16.19 24.33 -1.50
CA LEU A 164 15.74 23.08 -0.88
C LEU A 164 15.50 23.27 0.61
N ILE A 165 16.50 23.81 1.32
CA ILE A 165 16.45 23.96 2.78
C ILE A 165 15.35 24.92 3.21
N GLU A 166 15.22 26.07 2.56
CA GLU A 166 14.18 27.04 2.94
C GLU A 166 12.78 26.49 2.69
N THR A 167 12.59 25.78 1.59
CA THR A 167 11.31 25.15 1.25
C THR A 167 10.96 24.04 2.24
N LEU A 168 11.93 23.19 2.61
CA LEU A 168 11.72 22.16 3.64
C LEU A 168 11.38 22.78 5.00
N VAL A 169 12.07 23.86 5.39
CA VAL A 169 11.78 24.59 6.62
C VAL A 169 10.36 25.16 6.57
N ASP A 170 9.96 25.83 5.49
CA ASP A 170 8.60 26.36 5.32
C ASP A 170 7.55 25.23 5.42
N SER A 171 7.79 24.10 4.74
CA SER A 171 6.95 22.89 4.77
C SER A 171 6.82 22.27 6.18
N CYS A 172 7.83 22.41 7.03
CA CYS A 172 7.82 21.94 8.43
C CYS A 172 7.40 23.02 9.45
N THR A 173 7.05 24.22 9.00
CA THR A 173 6.78 25.36 9.88
C THR A 173 5.34 25.31 10.41
N ILE A 174 5.15 24.54 11.49
CA ILE A 174 3.85 24.42 12.17
C ILE A 174 3.43 25.79 12.72
N PRO A 175 2.19 26.26 12.45
CA PRO A 175 1.68 27.52 12.97
C PRO A 175 1.82 27.64 14.48
N PHE A 176 2.16 28.84 14.96
CA PHE A 176 2.46 29.20 16.36
C PHE A 176 3.72 28.54 16.95
N ALA A 177 4.04 27.31 16.55
CA ALA A 177 5.24 26.62 17.00
C ALA A 177 6.48 27.25 16.36
N PHE A 178 6.62 27.20 15.04
CA PHE A 178 7.80 27.69 14.32
C PHE A 178 7.59 28.99 13.54
N LYS A 179 6.34 29.47 13.47
CA LYS A 179 6.00 30.76 12.87
C LYS A 179 4.82 31.41 13.56
N GLY A 180 5.03 32.58 14.12
CA GLY A 180 3.99 33.46 14.64
C GLY A 180 3.34 34.31 13.54
N TYR A 181 2.14 34.83 13.82
CA TYR A 181 1.37 35.60 12.83
C TYR A 181 2.05 36.92 12.42
N SER A 182 2.98 37.45 13.22
CA SER A 182 3.71 38.68 12.87
C SER A 182 4.61 38.50 11.64
N GLU A 183 5.13 37.29 11.42
CA GLU A 183 6.00 36.96 10.29
C GLU A 183 5.24 36.55 9.02
N ALA A 184 3.94 36.25 9.13
CA ALA A 184 3.13 35.79 8.01
C ALA A 184 3.08 36.80 6.85
N SER A 185 3.26 38.10 7.14
CA SER A 185 3.32 39.18 6.15
C SER A 185 4.57 39.12 5.26
N ASN A 186 5.70 38.65 5.79
CA ASN A 186 6.97 38.58 5.07
C ASN A 186 7.15 37.23 4.36
N ASN A 187 6.64 36.16 4.96
CA ASN A 187 6.66 34.83 4.38
C ASN A 187 5.34 34.13 4.74
N PRO A 188 4.38 34.03 3.81
CA PRO A 188 3.06 33.48 4.08
C PRO A 188 3.04 31.96 4.14
N PHE A 189 4.17 31.27 3.95
CA PHE A 189 4.22 29.82 3.93
C PHE A 189 4.27 29.23 5.34
N ILE A 190 3.47 28.19 5.53
CA ILE A 190 3.41 27.38 6.74
C ILE A 190 3.36 25.90 6.34
N ASP A 191 3.35 25.04 7.36
CA ASP A 191 3.22 23.60 7.19
C ASP A 191 2.05 23.23 6.26
N GLY A 192 2.36 22.47 5.21
CA GLY A 192 1.38 22.07 4.19
C GLY A 192 0.24 21.20 4.73
N GLY A 193 0.41 20.65 5.94
CA GLY A 193 -0.55 19.77 6.58
C GLY A 193 -1.91 20.42 6.80
N LEU A 194 -1.95 21.75 6.85
CA LEU A 194 -3.21 22.49 6.97
C LEU A 194 -4.11 22.33 5.75
N CYS A 195 -3.55 22.36 4.54
CA CYS A 195 -4.31 22.24 3.29
C CYS A 195 -4.33 20.81 2.75
N GLU A 196 -3.16 20.17 2.69
CA GLU A 196 -3.00 18.81 2.18
C GLU A 196 -1.81 18.14 2.86
N ASN A 197 -2.11 17.31 3.85
CA ASN A 197 -1.08 16.63 4.61
C ASN A 197 -0.50 15.42 3.89
N LEU A 198 -1.08 14.99 2.75
CA LEU A 198 -0.56 13.91 1.91
C LEU A 198 -0.68 14.33 0.42
N PRO A 199 0.39 14.88 -0.22
CA PRO A 199 0.29 15.62 -1.48
C PRO A 199 0.23 14.71 -2.72
N VAL A 200 -0.83 13.93 -2.86
CA VAL A 200 -1.00 12.95 -3.96
C VAL A 200 -1.29 13.60 -5.31
N ALA A 201 -1.93 14.77 -5.30
CA ALA A 201 -2.37 15.48 -6.50
C ALA A 201 -1.23 16.12 -7.31
N CYS A 202 0.03 16.08 -6.81
CA CYS A 202 1.18 16.59 -7.57
C CYS A 202 1.60 15.68 -8.72
N PHE A 203 1.18 14.42 -8.68
CA PHE A 203 1.50 13.44 -9.70
C PHE A 203 0.44 13.46 -10.80
N ASP A 204 0.92 13.37 -12.03
CA ASP A 204 0.07 13.35 -13.21
C ASP A 204 -0.61 11.97 -13.34
N PRO A 205 -1.94 11.89 -13.19
CA PRO A 205 -2.65 10.62 -13.28
C PRO A 205 -2.63 10.02 -14.69
N GLU A 206 -2.30 10.80 -15.74
CA GLU A 206 -2.27 10.33 -17.12
C GLU A 206 -0.98 9.58 -17.48
N LYS A 207 0.06 9.66 -16.65
CA LYS A 207 1.36 9.05 -16.94
C LYS A 207 1.46 7.55 -16.67
N ASP A 208 0.35 6.90 -16.28
CA ASP A 208 0.28 5.46 -15.95
C ASP A 208 1.36 4.99 -14.96
N VAL A 209 1.91 5.88 -14.13
CA VAL A 209 2.88 5.52 -13.08
C VAL A 209 2.14 5.30 -11.75
N PRO A 210 2.16 4.06 -11.20
CA PRO A 210 1.56 3.73 -9.91
C PRO A 210 2.00 4.68 -8.79
N LEU A 211 1.04 5.18 -8.03
CA LEU A 211 1.28 6.09 -6.91
C LEU A 211 1.04 5.38 -5.57
N PHE A 212 2.08 5.34 -4.75
CA PHE A 212 2.02 4.87 -3.36
C PHE A 212 1.98 6.04 -2.38
N SER A 213 1.50 5.77 -1.16
CA SER A 213 1.62 6.72 -0.06
C SER A 213 2.07 6.08 1.25
N ALA A 214 2.66 6.89 2.13
CA ALA A 214 2.91 6.55 3.52
C ALA A 214 2.15 7.49 4.45
N SER A 215 1.48 6.93 5.44
CA SER A 215 0.72 7.65 6.46
C SER A 215 0.96 7.04 7.84
N VAL A 216 1.01 7.88 8.87
CA VAL A 216 1.12 7.45 10.26
C VAL A 216 -0.08 8.01 11.03
N ILE A 217 -0.78 7.15 11.75
CA ILE A 217 -2.04 7.48 12.43
C ILE A 217 -1.88 7.21 13.93
N SER A 218 -2.25 8.18 14.76
CA SER A 218 -2.29 8.02 16.20
C SER A 218 -3.38 7.00 16.59
N GLU A 219 -3.04 6.02 17.42
CA GLU A 219 -4.03 5.14 18.04
C GLU A 219 -4.63 5.74 19.31
N LYS A 220 -4.03 6.79 19.86
CA LYS A 220 -4.51 7.38 21.10
C LYS A 220 -5.84 8.10 20.87
N PRO A 221 -6.92 7.67 21.54
CA PRO A 221 -8.14 8.46 21.56
C PRO A 221 -7.85 9.78 22.28
N LYS A 222 -8.31 10.88 21.68
CA LYS A 222 -8.11 12.20 22.26
C LYS A 222 -9.15 12.45 23.35
N ASP A 223 -8.69 12.70 24.58
CA ASP A 223 -9.56 13.14 25.68
C ASP A 223 -9.95 14.61 25.47
N LEU A 224 -11.12 14.82 24.87
CA LEU A 224 -11.65 16.17 24.58
C LEU A 224 -12.06 16.93 25.85
N THR A 225 -12.24 16.25 26.99
CA THR A 225 -12.80 16.86 28.21
C THR A 225 -11.80 17.74 28.97
N LYS A 226 -10.50 17.61 28.68
CA LYS A 226 -9.41 18.31 29.40
C LYS A 226 -8.70 19.38 28.57
N MET A 227 -9.32 19.84 27.48
CA MET A 227 -8.63 20.72 26.53
C MET A 227 -8.85 22.20 26.80
N GLY A 228 -7.74 22.92 27.02
CA GLY A 228 -7.70 24.37 26.89
C GLY A 228 -7.72 24.82 25.43
N ILE A 229 -7.73 26.14 25.19
CA ILE A 229 -7.81 26.74 23.83
C ILE A 229 -6.73 26.20 22.88
N LEU A 230 -5.49 26.08 23.33
CA LEU A 230 -4.41 25.52 22.50
C LEU A 230 -4.63 24.04 22.15
N GLY A 231 -5.20 23.26 23.08
CA GLY A 231 -5.58 21.87 22.83
C GLY A 231 -6.72 21.77 21.81
N TYR A 232 -7.71 22.66 21.91
CA TYR A 232 -8.80 22.76 20.95
C TYR A 232 -8.29 23.13 19.54
N LEU A 233 -7.43 24.15 19.42
CA LEU A 233 -6.83 24.54 18.14
C LEU A 233 -5.95 23.43 17.54
N GLY A 234 -5.13 22.77 18.37
CA GLY A 234 -4.34 21.61 17.96
C GLY A 234 -5.21 20.45 17.47
N ASN A 235 -6.40 20.28 18.04
CA ASN A 235 -7.38 19.30 17.57
C ASN A 235 -8.04 19.68 16.26
N LEU A 236 -8.43 20.94 16.06
CA LEU A 236 -8.93 21.39 14.76
C LEU A 236 -7.89 21.17 13.66
N PHE A 237 -6.63 21.48 13.94
CA PHE A 237 -5.51 21.18 13.03
C PHE A 237 -5.38 19.68 12.77
N SER A 238 -5.46 18.86 13.81
CA SER A 238 -5.42 17.39 13.70
C SER A 238 -6.58 16.80 12.90
N VAL A 239 -7.78 17.41 12.99
CA VAL A 239 -8.96 16.98 12.22
C VAL A 239 -8.80 17.39 10.76
N ALA A 240 -8.34 18.63 10.48
CA ALA A 240 -8.10 19.11 9.12
C ALA A 240 -7.03 18.27 8.41
N THR A 241 -5.88 18.05 9.07
CA THR A 241 -4.83 17.16 8.57
C THR A 241 -5.37 15.75 8.36
N GLY A 242 -6.03 15.15 9.35
CA GLY A 242 -6.59 13.80 9.27
C GLY A 242 -7.60 13.63 8.12
N TYR A 243 -8.46 14.62 7.90
CA TYR A 243 -9.41 14.64 6.79
C TYR A 243 -8.71 14.66 5.43
N SER A 244 -7.68 15.51 5.25
CA SER A 244 -6.91 15.55 4.00
C SER A 244 -6.21 14.22 3.71
N VAL A 245 -5.60 13.60 4.73
CA VAL A 245 -4.96 12.28 4.61
C VAL A 245 -5.98 11.20 4.23
N HIS A 246 -7.14 11.20 4.89
CA HIS A 246 -8.21 10.26 4.57
C HIS A 246 -8.64 10.38 3.11
N ARG A 247 -8.93 11.61 2.66
CA ARG A 247 -9.31 11.89 1.26
C ARG A 247 -8.24 11.41 0.27
N SER A 248 -6.98 11.74 0.53
CA SER A 248 -5.85 11.38 -0.33
C SER A 248 -5.61 9.86 -0.38
N ARG A 249 -5.81 9.17 0.74
CA ARG A 249 -5.79 7.69 0.80
C ARG A 249 -6.96 7.06 0.05
N GLU A 250 -8.15 7.65 0.08
CA GLU A 250 -9.27 7.17 -0.72
C GLU A 250 -9.03 7.31 -2.22
N ILE A 251 -8.31 8.36 -2.65
CA ILE A 251 -7.90 8.54 -4.05
C ILE A 251 -6.90 7.45 -4.46
N ILE A 252 -5.90 7.19 -3.63
CA ILE A 252 -4.84 6.19 -3.89
C ILE A 252 -5.36 4.75 -3.74
N GLY A 253 -6.27 4.50 -2.81
CA GLY A 253 -6.67 3.17 -2.36
C GLY A 253 -5.76 2.59 -1.28
N ASP A 254 -6.33 1.81 -0.36
CA ASP A 254 -5.59 1.18 0.73
C ASP A 254 -4.51 0.19 0.23
N ALA A 255 -4.74 -0.39 -0.94
CA ALA A 255 -3.79 -1.20 -1.67
C ALA A 255 -2.41 -0.52 -1.87
N PHE A 256 -2.40 0.78 -2.09
CA PHE A 256 -1.21 1.58 -2.39
C PHE A 256 -0.79 2.47 -1.22
N SER A 257 -1.45 2.29 -0.06
CA SER A 257 -1.19 3.06 1.14
C SER A 257 -0.48 2.20 2.17
N ILE A 258 0.70 2.64 2.61
CA ILE A 258 1.40 2.14 3.78
C ILE A 258 0.91 2.97 4.96
N THR A 259 0.01 2.39 5.76
CA THR A 259 -0.54 3.07 6.93
C THR A 259 -0.05 2.38 8.18
N GLU A 260 0.65 3.14 9.02
CA GLU A 260 1.19 2.64 10.27
C GLU A 260 0.54 3.28 11.49
N PRO A 261 0.13 2.49 12.48
CA PRO A 261 -0.27 3.04 13.76
C PRO A 261 0.94 3.61 14.51
N ALA A 262 0.69 4.61 15.35
CA ALA A 262 1.64 5.11 16.32
C ALA A 262 1.02 5.14 17.71
N SER A 263 1.78 4.63 18.68
CA SER A 263 1.49 4.70 20.12
C SER A 263 1.79 6.08 20.72
N PHE A 264 2.11 7.05 19.89
CA PHE A 264 2.44 8.43 20.27
C PHE A 264 1.81 9.43 19.32
N GLU A 265 1.69 10.68 19.76
CA GLU A 265 1.20 11.80 18.96
C GLU A 265 2.34 12.51 18.23
N PHE A 266 2.00 13.27 17.18
CA PHE A 266 2.95 14.00 16.34
C PHE A 266 3.83 15.03 17.09
N HIS A 267 3.51 15.37 18.34
CA HIS A 267 4.28 16.30 19.16
C HIS A 267 5.10 15.61 20.26
N GLU A 268 4.97 14.29 20.44
CA GLU A 268 5.68 13.51 21.46
C GLU A 268 7.09 13.11 20.97
N VAL A 269 7.98 14.09 20.81
CA VAL A 269 9.33 13.90 20.23
C VAL A 269 10.15 12.83 20.98
N GLN A 270 10.10 12.81 22.31
CA GLN A 270 10.85 11.82 23.09
C GLN A 270 10.44 10.37 22.78
N LYS A 271 9.13 10.10 22.73
CA LYS A 271 8.62 8.75 22.37
C LYS A 271 8.98 8.36 20.94
N SER A 272 9.05 9.35 20.05
CA SER A 272 9.53 9.14 18.69
C SER A 272 11.01 8.76 18.63
N VAL A 273 11.85 9.38 19.46
CA VAL A 273 13.27 9.01 19.61
C VAL A 273 13.38 7.59 20.18
N GLU A 274 12.65 7.29 21.26
CA GLU A 274 12.60 5.94 21.86
C GLU A 274 12.19 4.88 20.82
N TRP A 275 11.15 5.16 20.03
CA TRP A 275 10.71 4.30 18.92
C TRP A 275 11.80 4.11 17.86
N PHE A 276 12.50 5.19 17.48
CA PHE A 276 13.53 5.16 16.44
C PHE A 276 14.76 4.34 16.85
N LEU A 277 15.12 4.39 18.14
CA LEU A 277 16.26 3.66 18.70
C LEU A 277 15.99 2.16 18.88
N ASP A 278 14.72 1.73 18.87
CA ASP A 278 14.36 0.32 18.91
C ASP A 278 14.68 -0.35 17.55
N ASP A 279 15.71 -1.20 17.58
CA ASP A 279 16.24 -1.78 16.36
C ASP A 279 15.27 -2.71 15.64
N ARG A 280 14.46 -3.41 16.43
CA ARG A 280 13.46 -4.36 15.94
C ARG A 280 12.30 -3.62 15.31
N GLN A 281 11.72 -2.64 16.00
CA GLN A 281 10.55 -1.91 15.49
C GLN A 281 10.85 -1.17 14.18
N TYR A 282 12.03 -0.54 14.09
CA TYR A 282 12.47 0.09 12.86
C TYR A 282 12.63 -0.93 11.73
N SER A 283 13.33 -2.05 12.01
CA SER A 283 13.63 -3.06 10.97
C SER A 283 12.37 -3.77 10.49
N ASP A 284 11.43 -4.06 11.39
CA ASP A 284 10.13 -4.64 11.07
C ASP A 284 9.35 -3.72 10.11
N LEU A 285 9.31 -2.40 10.40
CA LEU A 285 8.62 -1.44 9.52
C LEU A 285 9.33 -1.26 8.17
N LYS A 286 10.66 -1.23 8.15
CA LYS A 286 11.46 -1.23 6.91
C LYS A 286 11.10 -2.42 6.04
N TRP A 287 11.16 -3.64 6.59
CA TRP A 287 10.92 -4.86 5.82
C TRP A 287 9.45 -5.04 5.44
N LYS A 288 8.51 -4.60 6.28
CA LYS A 288 7.09 -4.49 5.92
C LYS A 288 6.90 -3.63 4.67
N THR A 289 7.59 -2.50 4.58
CA THR A 289 7.58 -1.62 3.39
C THR A 289 8.17 -2.32 2.16
N VAL A 290 9.35 -2.94 2.29
CA VAL A 290 9.99 -3.69 1.19
C VAL A 290 9.08 -4.79 0.67
N ASN A 291 8.49 -5.59 1.56
CA ASN A 291 7.63 -6.71 1.19
C ASN A 291 6.35 -6.26 0.51
N ARG A 292 5.77 -5.12 0.94
CA ARG A 292 4.62 -4.51 0.26
C ARG A 292 4.94 -4.17 -1.19
N LEU A 293 6.11 -3.57 -1.44
CA LEU A 293 6.56 -3.17 -2.78
C LEU A 293 6.98 -4.38 -3.62
N ALA A 294 7.56 -5.40 -3.01
CA ALA A 294 7.88 -6.67 -3.68
C ALA A 294 6.61 -7.40 -4.14
N GLY A 295 5.60 -7.49 -3.26
CA GLY A 295 4.30 -8.06 -3.61
C GLY A 295 3.63 -7.30 -4.75
N PHE A 296 3.72 -5.96 -4.72
CA PHE A 296 3.26 -5.13 -5.84
C PHE A 296 4.02 -5.41 -7.15
N ALA A 297 5.35 -5.39 -7.12
CA ALA A 297 6.17 -5.59 -8.32
C ALA A 297 5.91 -6.97 -8.94
N GLU A 298 5.70 -7.99 -8.11
CA GLU A 298 5.36 -9.33 -8.56
C GLU A 298 3.96 -9.37 -9.22
N LEU A 299 2.95 -8.75 -8.60
CA LEU A 299 1.61 -8.62 -9.20
C LEU A 299 1.66 -7.96 -10.57
N TYR A 300 2.44 -6.89 -10.69
CA TYR A 300 2.61 -6.14 -11.94
C TYR A 300 3.39 -6.95 -12.99
N ARG A 301 4.38 -7.75 -12.57
CA ARG A 301 5.14 -8.64 -13.46
C ARG A 301 4.23 -9.68 -14.13
N ILE A 302 3.24 -10.18 -13.40
CA ILE A 302 2.33 -11.23 -13.88
C ILE A 302 1.26 -10.68 -14.82
N SER A 303 0.88 -9.41 -14.71
CA SER A 303 -0.21 -8.87 -15.53
C SER A 303 0.17 -8.66 -17.00
N GLU A 304 1.45 -8.62 -17.37
CA GLU A 304 2.04 -8.40 -18.72
C GLU A 304 1.61 -7.10 -19.44
N ALA A 305 0.33 -6.76 -19.45
CA ALA A 305 -0.17 -5.40 -19.65
C ALA A 305 -0.14 -4.74 -18.27
N GLY A 306 0.56 -3.61 -18.12
CA GLY A 306 0.57 -2.89 -16.85
C GLY A 306 -0.87 -2.70 -16.34
N PRO A 307 -1.20 -3.01 -15.07
CA PRO A 307 -2.55 -2.84 -14.53
C PRO A 307 -2.97 -1.39 -14.73
N LYS A 308 -3.78 -1.16 -15.76
CA LYS A 308 -4.33 0.16 -16.08
C LYS A 308 -5.21 0.69 -14.95
N PHE A 309 -5.72 -0.17 -14.08
CA PHE A 309 -6.47 0.27 -12.91
C PHE A 309 -6.25 -0.65 -11.71
N LEU A 310 -5.68 -0.05 -10.67
CA LEU A 310 -5.78 -0.50 -9.30
C LEU A 310 -6.74 0.47 -8.61
N ALA A 311 -7.96 0.02 -8.32
CA ALA A 311 -9.06 0.89 -7.92
C ALA A 311 -8.79 1.60 -6.58
N GLY A 312 -8.54 2.91 -6.62
CA GLY A 312 -8.78 3.84 -5.52
C GLY A 312 -10.26 4.26 -5.51
N ARG A 313 -10.86 4.35 -4.33
CA ARG A 313 -12.31 4.53 -4.09
C ARG A 313 -12.91 5.80 -4.71
N ASN A 314 -12.15 6.88 -4.91
CA ASN A 314 -12.73 8.20 -5.16
C ASN A 314 -12.85 8.65 -6.63
N THR A 315 -12.14 8.06 -7.59
CA THR A 315 -12.48 8.27 -9.02
C THR A 315 -13.78 7.55 -9.39
N LEU A 316 -14.17 6.55 -8.59
CA LEU A 316 -15.40 5.79 -8.77
C LEU A 316 -16.65 6.57 -8.33
N TYR A 317 -16.66 7.32 -7.22
CA TYR A 317 -17.93 7.86 -6.69
C TYR A 317 -18.65 8.87 -7.62
N LYS A 318 -17.90 9.77 -8.28
CA LYS A 318 -18.49 10.72 -9.25
C LYS A 318 -18.87 10.04 -10.57
N ARG A 319 -18.18 8.96 -10.95
CA ARG A 319 -18.56 8.11 -12.10
C ARG A 319 -19.69 7.14 -11.74
N ASN A 320 -19.87 6.74 -10.50
CA ASN A 320 -20.75 5.64 -10.07
C ASN A 320 -22.24 5.94 -10.25
N ARG A 321 -22.67 7.20 -10.14
CA ARG A 321 -24.07 7.57 -10.39
C ARG A 321 -24.44 7.37 -11.87
N ASP A 322 -23.57 7.77 -12.78
CA ASP A 322 -23.76 7.59 -14.22
C ASP A 322 -23.46 6.14 -14.65
N MET A 323 -22.54 5.48 -13.96
CA MET A 323 -22.17 4.09 -14.22
C MET A 323 -23.24 3.09 -13.79
N LYS A 324 -24.01 3.31 -12.72
CA LYS A 324 -25.12 2.41 -12.35
C LYS A 324 -26.19 2.38 -13.46
N ALA A 325 -26.42 3.53 -14.11
CA ALA A 325 -27.28 3.65 -15.28
C ALA A 325 -26.64 3.07 -16.55
N LEU A 326 -25.31 3.08 -16.67
CA LEU A 326 -24.59 2.40 -17.75
C LEU A 326 -24.66 0.88 -17.58
N THR A 327 -24.54 0.38 -16.35
CA THR A 327 -24.46 -1.05 -16.05
C THR A 327 -25.80 -1.75 -16.10
N SER A 328 -26.89 -1.04 -15.80
CA SER A 328 -28.23 -1.54 -16.07
C SER A 328 -28.53 -1.66 -17.57
N LYS A 329 -27.76 -0.97 -18.43
CA LYS A 329 -27.83 -1.08 -19.90
C LYS A 329 -26.84 -2.09 -20.49
N LEU A 330 -25.84 -2.52 -19.72
CA LEU A 330 -24.91 -3.58 -20.12
C LEU A 330 -25.63 -4.92 -19.95
N ASP A 331 -26.40 -5.34 -20.96
CA ASP A 331 -26.94 -6.71 -20.97
C ASP A 331 -25.78 -7.70 -21.17
N MET A 332 -25.31 -8.24 -20.05
CA MET A 332 -24.25 -9.25 -19.99
C MET A 332 -24.79 -10.68 -20.11
N THR A 333 -26.11 -10.84 -20.16
CA THR A 333 -26.76 -12.14 -20.16
C THR A 333 -26.41 -12.88 -21.45
N GLY A 334 -25.83 -14.08 -21.32
CA GLY A 334 -25.44 -14.89 -22.47
C GLY A 334 -24.35 -14.28 -23.35
N ALA A 335 -23.56 -13.31 -22.84
CA ALA A 335 -22.42 -12.77 -23.60
C ALA A 335 -21.20 -13.71 -23.60
N TRP A 336 -21.08 -14.54 -22.56
CA TRP A 336 -19.92 -15.38 -22.28
C TRP A 336 -20.34 -16.80 -21.94
N ASN A 337 -19.63 -17.79 -22.47
CA ASN A 337 -19.70 -19.18 -22.03
C ASN A 337 -18.40 -19.55 -21.31
N ILE A 338 -18.46 -19.99 -20.05
CA ILE A 338 -17.25 -20.35 -19.29
C ILE A 338 -16.80 -21.74 -19.73
N GLU A 339 -15.64 -21.84 -20.37
CA GLU A 339 -15.06 -23.11 -20.79
C GLU A 339 -14.32 -23.79 -19.63
N ASN A 340 -13.53 -23.02 -18.90
CA ASN A 340 -12.70 -23.51 -17.79
C ASN A 340 -12.35 -22.37 -16.84
N SER A 341 -12.22 -22.67 -15.54
CA SER A 341 -11.65 -21.75 -14.55
C SER A 341 -10.59 -22.45 -13.72
N ALA A 342 -9.55 -21.70 -13.35
CA ALA A 342 -8.49 -22.15 -12.47
C ALA A 342 -8.20 -21.10 -11.39
N MET A 343 -7.88 -21.56 -10.19
CA MET A 343 -7.34 -20.74 -9.11
C MET A 343 -5.92 -21.21 -8.83
N ILE A 344 -4.94 -20.39 -9.15
CA ILE A 344 -3.53 -20.69 -8.96
C ILE A 344 -3.09 -19.99 -7.67
N VAL A 345 -2.66 -20.75 -6.67
CA VAL A 345 -2.05 -20.20 -5.47
C VAL A 345 -0.57 -20.50 -5.51
N THR A 346 0.23 -19.43 -5.56
CA THR A 346 1.68 -19.51 -5.43
C THR A 346 2.02 -19.18 -3.99
N ALA A 347 2.28 -20.23 -3.23
CA ALA A 347 2.72 -20.12 -1.85
C ALA A 347 4.17 -19.62 -1.86
N HIS A 348 4.39 -18.44 -1.29
CA HIS A 348 5.75 -17.95 -1.10
C HIS A 348 6.29 -18.53 0.19
N SER A 349 6.74 -19.80 0.14
CA SER A 349 7.40 -20.40 1.29
C SER A 349 8.67 -19.61 1.64
N ALA A 350 9.02 -19.65 2.93
CA ALA A 350 10.03 -18.87 3.61
C ALA A 350 11.35 -18.66 2.82
N HIS A 351 11.37 -17.69 1.90
CA HIS A 351 12.59 -16.93 1.70
C HIS A 351 12.74 -16.09 2.95
N HIS A 352 13.43 -16.65 3.95
CA HIS A 352 14.14 -15.85 4.93
C HIS A 352 14.96 -14.83 4.13
N LEU A 353 14.50 -13.58 4.06
CA LEU A 353 15.33 -12.46 3.69
C LEU A 353 16.33 -12.29 4.84
N ASN A 354 17.34 -13.16 4.93
CA ASN A 354 18.45 -13.18 5.89
C ASN A 354 18.21 -12.29 7.13
N SER A 355 17.23 -12.62 7.98
CA SER A 355 17.12 -12.03 9.31
C SER A 355 18.00 -12.87 10.22
N THR A 356 19.27 -12.51 10.30
CA THR A 356 20.34 -13.30 10.93
C THR A 356 20.24 -13.49 12.44
N SER A 357 19.13 -13.15 13.13
CA SER A 357 19.11 -13.34 14.59
C SER A 357 17.78 -13.43 15.33
N ASP A 358 16.60 -13.20 14.74
CA ASP A 358 15.36 -13.24 15.54
C ASP A 358 14.19 -13.89 14.78
N ASN A 359 13.42 -14.68 15.52
CA ASN A 359 12.25 -15.47 15.11
C ASN A 359 11.07 -14.67 14.50
N THR A 360 11.28 -13.44 14.02
CA THR A 360 10.27 -12.70 13.26
C THR A 360 10.44 -13.01 11.78
N SER A 361 9.99 -14.21 11.36
CA SER A 361 9.83 -14.53 9.95
C SER A 361 8.83 -13.57 9.32
N VAL A 362 9.32 -12.57 8.60
CA VAL A 362 8.44 -11.69 7.80
C VAL A 362 8.08 -12.46 6.53
N TYR A 363 6.92 -13.12 6.56
CA TYR A 363 6.40 -13.89 5.44
C TYR A 363 6.13 -12.98 4.23
N ARG A 364 6.48 -13.45 3.03
CA ARG A 364 5.98 -12.84 1.81
C ARG A 364 4.51 -13.22 1.65
N SER A 365 3.71 -12.28 1.18
CA SER A 365 2.35 -12.54 0.74
C SER A 365 2.33 -13.65 -0.30
N ASP A 366 1.42 -14.60 -0.18
CA ASP A 366 1.12 -15.54 -1.26
C ASP A 366 0.48 -14.80 -2.43
N LEU A 367 0.67 -15.32 -3.62
CA LEU A 367 0.03 -14.82 -4.81
C LEU A 367 -1.12 -15.76 -5.19
N ILE A 368 -2.31 -15.19 -5.31
CA ILE A 368 -3.51 -15.88 -5.76
C ILE A 368 -3.87 -15.34 -7.14
N GLN A 369 -4.04 -16.21 -8.12
CA GLN A 369 -4.42 -15.86 -9.48
C GLN A 369 -5.64 -16.68 -9.90
N PHE A 370 -6.75 -16.00 -10.17
CA PHE A 370 -7.91 -16.59 -10.83
C PHE A 370 -7.73 -16.48 -12.34
N VAL A 371 -7.95 -17.56 -13.08
CA VAL A 371 -7.86 -17.60 -14.53
C VAL A 371 -9.15 -18.22 -15.06
N SER A 372 -9.92 -17.47 -15.83
CA SER A 372 -11.12 -17.97 -16.51
C SER A 372 -10.90 -17.92 -18.01
N ARG A 373 -11.16 -19.03 -18.69
CA ARG A 373 -11.27 -19.10 -20.14
C ARG A 373 -12.75 -19.11 -20.50
N VAL A 374 -13.14 -18.13 -21.31
CA VAL A 374 -14.52 -17.91 -21.69
C VAL A 374 -14.61 -17.76 -23.20
N GLN A 375 -15.64 -18.34 -23.81
CA GLN A 375 -15.95 -18.14 -25.22
C GLN A 375 -16.92 -16.96 -25.36
N ALA A 376 -16.63 -16.03 -26.27
CA ALA A 376 -17.55 -14.97 -26.64
C ALA A 376 -18.73 -15.55 -27.42
N LEU A 377 -19.96 -15.37 -26.92
CA LEU A 377 -21.17 -15.88 -27.58
C LEU A 377 -21.77 -14.89 -28.60
N ARG A 378 -21.29 -13.65 -28.60
CA ARG A 378 -21.68 -12.58 -29.52
C ARG A 378 -20.48 -11.71 -29.85
N ASP A 379 -20.58 -10.93 -30.91
CA ASP A 379 -19.56 -9.96 -31.28
C ASP A 379 -19.46 -8.83 -30.27
N ALA A 380 -18.23 -8.36 -30.03
CA ALA A 380 -17.93 -7.16 -29.27
C ALA A 380 -18.63 -7.03 -27.91
N PRO A 381 -18.57 -8.03 -27.01
CA PRO A 381 -19.13 -7.89 -25.67
C PRO A 381 -18.48 -6.70 -24.95
N PRO A 382 -19.27 -5.75 -24.42
CA PRO A 382 -18.74 -4.47 -23.93
C PRO A 382 -18.00 -4.58 -22.60
N ALA A 383 -18.20 -5.68 -21.86
CA ALA A 383 -17.60 -5.86 -20.55
C ALA A 383 -17.42 -7.35 -20.21
N TYR A 384 -16.69 -7.61 -19.13
CA TYR A 384 -16.64 -8.90 -18.45
C TYR A 384 -16.94 -8.70 -16.96
N LYS A 385 -17.73 -9.59 -16.34
CA LYS A 385 -17.99 -9.52 -14.90
C LYS A 385 -16.84 -10.20 -14.14
N GLY A 386 -16.01 -9.39 -13.51
CA GLY A 386 -14.91 -9.85 -12.68
C GLY A 386 -15.22 -9.75 -11.18
N HIS A 387 -14.20 -10.05 -10.38
CA HIS A 387 -14.24 -9.92 -8.93
C HIS A 387 -12.99 -9.19 -8.44
N ILE A 388 -13.17 -8.39 -7.40
CA ILE A 388 -12.07 -7.78 -6.65
C ILE A 388 -12.13 -8.33 -5.24
N LYS A 389 -10.97 -8.57 -4.63
CA LYS A 389 -10.94 -9.01 -3.23
C LYS A 389 -11.21 -7.82 -2.31
N VAL A 390 -12.13 -8.01 -1.38
CA VAL A 390 -12.52 -7.00 -0.39
C VAL A 390 -12.43 -7.61 1.01
N ARG A 391 -11.96 -6.82 1.97
CA ARG A 391 -11.88 -7.20 3.38
C ARG A 391 -12.43 -6.08 4.24
N GLY A 392 -13.58 -6.32 4.86
CA GLY A 392 -14.35 -5.27 5.51
C GLY A 392 -14.61 -4.14 4.52
N ASN A 393 -14.07 -2.95 4.82
CA ASN A 393 -14.20 -1.77 3.96
C ASN A 393 -12.99 -1.53 3.03
N ARG A 394 -12.06 -2.48 2.90
CA ARG A 394 -10.81 -2.30 2.14
C ARG A 394 -10.75 -3.17 0.89
N VAL A 395 -10.45 -2.54 -0.25
CA VAL A 395 -10.18 -3.23 -1.51
C VAL A 395 -8.72 -3.66 -1.55
N HIS A 396 -8.47 -4.94 -1.84
CA HIS A 396 -7.13 -5.45 -2.05
C HIS A 396 -6.67 -5.19 -3.50
N PRO A 397 -5.37 -4.87 -3.71
CA PRO A 397 -4.84 -4.71 -5.06
C PRO A 397 -5.07 -6.00 -5.84
N THR A 398 -5.80 -5.88 -6.94
CA THR A 398 -6.03 -6.96 -7.89
C THR A 398 -5.56 -6.48 -9.26
N ALA A 399 -4.67 -7.22 -9.89
CA ALA A 399 -4.17 -6.97 -11.23
C ALA A 399 -4.94 -7.86 -12.20
N TRP A 400 -5.61 -7.25 -13.18
CA TRP A 400 -6.33 -8.00 -14.22
C TRP A 400 -5.52 -8.04 -15.51
N LYS A 401 -5.71 -9.13 -16.25
CA LYS A 401 -5.19 -9.32 -17.61
C LYS A 401 -6.29 -9.96 -18.45
N ILE A 402 -6.56 -9.40 -19.61
CA ILE A 402 -7.50 -9.98 -20.59
C ILE A 402 -6.73 -10.21 -21.88
N ARG A 403 -6.77 -11.45 -22.40
CA ARG A 403 -6.15 -11.83 -23.68
C ARG A 403 -7.17 -12.56 -24.53
N ASN A 404 -7.30 -12.18 -25.78
CA ASN A 404 -7.95 -13.01 -26.78
C ASN A 404 -6.94 -14.09 -27.21
N ILE A 405 -7.18 -15.34 -26.78
CA ILE A 405 -6.29 -16.46 -27.08
C ILE A 405 -6.37 -16.80 -28.58
N THR A 406 -7.58 -16.79 -29.16
CA THR A 406 -7.80 -17.11 -30.57
C THR A 406 -7.01 -16.20 -31.50
N LYS A 407 -6.89 -14.91 -31.15
CA LYS A 407 -6.19 -13.89 -31.94
C LYS A 407 -4.79 -13.55 -31.42
N ASP A 408 -4.33 -14.24 -30.38
CA ASP A 408 -3.06 -14.01 -29.69
C ASP A 408 -2.75 -12.54 -29.30
N ARG A 409 -3.72 -11.84 -28.72
CA ARG A 409 -3.64 -10.40 -28.44
C ARG A 409 -4.14 -10.02 -27.05
N GLY A 410 -3.52 -9.02 -26.43
CA GLY A 410 -4.03 -8.39 -25.22
C GLY A 410 -5.26 -7.52 -25.51
N ILE A 411 -6.19 -7.46 -24.56
CA ILE A 411 -7.38 -6.61 -24.63
C ILE A 411 -7.26 -5.57 -23.53
N ASN A 412 -7.37 -4.30 -23.90
CA ASN A 412 -7.38 -3.20 -22.94
C ASN A 412 -8.75 -3.10 -22.28
N PHE A 413 -8.80 -2.66 -21.02
CA PHE A 413 -10.04 -2.54 -20.27
C PHE A 413 -9.93 -1.52 -19.13
N ASN A 414 -11.08 -1.10 -18.63
CA ASN A 414 -11.27 -0.29 -17.44
C ASN A 414 -12.03 -1.07 -16.38
N ALA A 415 -11.45 -1.26 -15.19
CA ALA A 415 -12.09 -1.96 -14.09
C ALA A 415 -12.98 -1.00 -13.27
N ILE A 416 -14.23 -1.40 -13.04
CA ILE A 416 -15.23 -0.61 -12.31
C ILE A 416 -15.80 -1.46 -11.19
N HIS A 417 -15.52 -1.06 -9.95
CA HIS A 417 -16.01 -1.71 -8.74
C HIS A 417 -17.43 -1.28 -8.39
N PHE A 418 -18.29 -2.24 -8.04
CA PHE A 418 -19.61 -1.98 -7.46
C PHE A 418 -19.52 -2.17 -5.96
N GLN A 419 -19.76 -1.10 -5.20
CA GLN A 419 -20.24 -1.28 -3.84
C GLN A 419 -21.73 -1.62 -3.94
N ASP A 420 -22.06 -2.91 -3.86
CA ASP A 420 -23.39 -3.28 -3.39
C ASP A 420 -23.38 -3.07 -1.87
N ILE A 421 -24.16 -2.10 -1.41
CA ILE A 421 -24.15 -1.57 -0.04
C ILE A 421 -24.53 -2.64 1.01
N ASP A 422 -25.07 -3.79 0.58
CA ASP A 422 -25.70 -4.77 1.46
C ASP A 422 -24.90 -6.07 1.67
N ALA A 423 -23.71 -6.25 1.06
CA ALA A 423 -22.94 -7.50 1.22
C ALA A 423 -21.91 -7.40 2.37
N SER A 424 -22.39 -7.29 3.62
CA SER A 424 -21.52 -7.11 4.81
C SER A 424 -20.51 -8.24 5.07
N ASP A 425 -20.66 -9.40 4.41
CA ASP A 425 -19.81 -10.59 4.62
C ASP A 425 -19.08 -11.09 3.35
N ALA A 426 -19.19 -10.39 2.22
CA ALA A 426 -18.54 -10.85 0.98
C ALA A 426 -17.01 -10.64 1.03
N ARG A 427 -16.25 -11.72 0.84
CA ARG A 427 -14.77 -11.66 0.67
C ARG A 427 -14.34 -11.12 -0.71
N PHE A 428 -15.29 -11.05 -1.64
CA PHE A 428 -15.09 -10.58 -3.00
C PHE A 428 -16.27 -9.72 -3.43
N ASP A 429 -15.97 -8.51 -3.91
CA ASP A 429 -16.98 -7.64 -4.50
C ASP A 429 -16.98 -7.82 -6.02
N PRO A 430 -18.15 -7.79 -6.67
CA PRO A 430 -18.23 -7.81 -8.12
C PRO A 430 -17.65 -6.52 -8.73
N CYS A 431 -17.02 -6.67 -9.88
CA CYS A 431 -16.63 -5.54 -10.74
C CYS A 431 -16.97 -5.84 -12.20
N TYR A 432 -17.03 -4.80 -13.03
CA TYR A 432 -17.00 -4.95 -14.48
C TYR A 432 -15.64 -4.52 -15.02
N LEU A 433 -15.10 -5.33 -15.91
CA LEU A 433 -13.97 -4.97 -16.76
C LEU A 433 -14.55 -4.48 -18.08
N LEU A 434 -14.72 -3.17 -18.23
CA LEU A 434 -15.21 -2.56 -19.48
C LEU A 434 -14.11 -2.64 -20.53
N LEU A 435 -14.37 -3.30 -21.66
CA LEU A 435 -13.35 -3.53 -22.66
C LEU A 435 -13.20 -2.29 -23.55
N ASP A 436 -11.95 -1.91 -23.86
CA ASP A 436 -11.67 -0.81 -24.78
C ASP A 436 -11.78 -1.34 -26.21
N ASN A 437 -12.60 -0.70 -27.05
CA ASN A 437 -12.82 -1.06 -28.47
C ASN A 437 -13.09 -2.57 -28.72
N PRO A 438 -14.07 -3.19 -28.02
CA PRO A 438 -14.32 -4.63 -28.12
C PRO A 438 -14.64 -5.12 -29.55
N GLN A 439 -15.09 -4.22 -30.44
CA GLN A 439 -15.36 -4.51 -31.85
C GLN A 439 -14.11 -4.89 -32.63
N GLU A 440 -12.97 -4.29 -32.28
CA GLU A 440 -11.68 -4.62 -32.90
C GLU A 440 -11.09 -5.88 -32.25
N ASP A 441 -11.46 -6.15 -31.01
CA ASP A 441 -10.81 -7.10 -30.12
C ASP A 441 -11.44 -8.49 -30.09
N ILE A 442 -12.76 -8.58 -30.23
CA ILE A 442 -13.52 -9.79 -29.89
C ILE A 442 -14.63 -10.04 -30.91
N SER A 443 -14.61 -11.25 -31.47
CA SER A 443 -15.65 -11.78 -32.35
C SER A 443 -16.36 -12.96 -31.70
N ALA A 444 -17.60 -13.23 -32.10
CA ALA A 444 -18.32 -14.42 -31.65
C ALA A 444 -17.51 -15.69 -31.96
N GLY A 445 -17.41 -16.58 -30.98
CA GLY A 445 -16.61 -17.80 -31.04
C GLY A 445 -15.17 -17.66 -30.53
N ASP A 446 -14.64 -16.43 -30.36
CA ASP A 446 -13.30 -16.22 -29.81
C ASP A 446 -13.21 -16.73 -28.36
N THR A 447 -12.08 -17.35 -28.01
CA THR A 447 -11.75 -17.75 -26.63
C THR A 447 -10.93 -16.66 -25.97
N ILE A 448 -11.47 -16.11 -24.89
CA ILE A 448 -10.88 -15.05 -24.09
C ILE A 448 -10.39 -15.62 -22.76
N GLN A 449 -9.15 -15.31 -22.40
CA GLN A 449 -8.63 -15.57 -21.06
C GLN A 449 -8.68 -14.30 -20.23
N VAL A 450 -9.41 -14.36 -19.13
CA VAL A 450 -9.40 -13.34 -18.08
C VAL A 450 -8.60 -13.87 -16.92
N SER A 451 -7.62 -13.11 -16.45
CA SER A 451 -6.84 -13.43 -15.25
C SER A 451 -6.95 -12.30 -14.23
N ALA A 452 -7.11 -12.64 -12.96
CA ALA A 452 -7.13 -11.72 -11.83
C ALA A 452 -6.11 -12.20 -10.80
N SER A 453 -5.02 -11.46 -10.62
CA SER A 453 -3.94 -11.76 -9.68
C SER A 453 -4.02 -10.84 -8.47
N MET A 454 -3.83 -11.36 -7.27
CA MET A 454 -3.88 -10.63 -6.02
C MET A 454 -2.91 -11.25 -4.99
N THR A 455 -2.43 -10.43 -4.05
CA THR A 455 -1.59 -10.92 -2.95
C THR A 455 -2.44 -11.19 -1.70
N SER A 456 -2.19 -12.29 -0.98
CA SER A 456 -2.67 -12.47 0.40
C SER A 456 -2.00 -11.44 1.32
N THR A 457 -2.64 -11.01 2.41
CA THR A 457 -1.89 -10.23 3.40
C THR A 457 -1.04 -11.19 4.24
N PRO A 458 0.25 -10.93 4.47
CA PRO A 458 1.04 -11.74 5.39
C PRO A 458 0.38 -11.69 6.76
N GLY A 459 0.14 -12.85 7.38
CA GLY A 459 -0.45 -12.93 8.71
C GLY A 459 -1.98 -12.90 8.79
N GLU A 460 -2.72 -12.66 7.70
CA GLU A 460 -4.17 -12.40 7.79
C GLU A 460 -5.07 -13.41 7.09
N ASP A 461 -4.56 -14.23 6.17
CA ASP A 461 -5.39 -15.16 5.40
C ASP A 461 -5.02 -16.64 5.54
N MET A 462 -3.97 -16.92 6.33
CA MET A 462 -3.43 -18.27 6.47
C MET A 462 -3.00 -18.59 7.91
N SER A 463 -2.70 -17.59 8.74
CA SER A 463 -2.09 -17.81 10.07
C SER A 463 -3.01 -17.55 11.27
N GLY A 464 -4.23 -17.05 11.05
CA GLY A 464 -5.12 -16.64 12.13
C GLY A 464 -5.86 -17.77 12.84
N LEU A 465 -5.80 -19.01 12.33
CA LEU A 465 -6.62 -20.10 12.84
C LEU A 465 -5.85 -21.23 13.53
N LEU A 466 -4.54 -21.42 13.29
CA LEU A 466 -3.76 -22.50 13.90
C LEU A 466 -2.26 -22.13 13.97
N ASP A 467 -1.66 -22.26 15.16
CA ASP A 467 -0.23 -22.16 15.48
C ASP A 467 0.75 -22.45 14.31
N GLY A 468 1.17 -21.43 13.57
CA GLY A 468 2.26 -21.54 12.59
C GLY A 468 1.95 -22.39 11.34
N ARG A 469 0.69 -22.49 10.93
CA ARG A 469 0.27 -23.20 9.71
C ARG A 469 -0.24 -22.22 8.66
N ASP A 470 -0.15 -22.64 7.40
CA ASP A 470 -0.71 -21.95 6.24
C ASP A 470 -1.94 -22.73 5.71
N PHE A 471 -3.09 -22.10 5.42
CA PHE A 471 -4.33 -22.81 4.95
C PHE A 471 -5.05 -22.17 3.75
N ILE A 472 -5.38 -22.93 2.70
CA ILE A 472 -6.10 -22.37 1.53
C ILE A 472 -7.60 -22.69 1.59
N ASN A 473 -8.41 -21.66 1.87
CA ASN A 473 -9.89 -21.58 1.80
C ASN A 473 -10.50 -21.49 0.39
N PHE A 474 -11.32 -22.44 -0.12
CA PHE A 474 -12.11 -22.24 -1.35
C PHE A 474 -13.61 -22.47 -1.16
N THR A 475 -14.42 -21.58 -1.74
CA THR A 475 -15.89 -21.68 -1.81
C THR A 475 -16.36 -21.35 -3.22
N ASN A 476 -17.05 -22.27 -3.90
CA ASN A 476 -17.69 -21.99 -5.19
C ASN A 476 -19.00 -21.23 -4.96
N HIS A 477 -19.12 -20.02 -5.52
CA HIS A 477 -20.32 -19.19 -5.43
C HIS A 477 -21.15 -19.17 -6.73
N HIS A 478 -20.74 -19.91 -7.76
CA HIS A 478 -21.49 -20.01 -9.01
C HIS A 478 -22.60 -21.06 -8.89
N ASN A 479 -23.78 -20.73 -9.41
CA ASN A 479 -24.90 -21.66 -9.53
C ASN A 479 -24.66 -22.72 -10.62
N ASP A 480 -23.76 -22.43 -11.56
CA ASP A 480 -23.46 -23.32 -12.68
C ASP A 480 -22.35 -24.31 -12.34
N PRO A 481 -22.47 -25.55 -12.86
CA PRO A 481 -21.49 -26.60 -12.63
C PRO A 481 -20.16 -26.34 -13.36
N THR A 482 -19.32 -25.45 -12.85
CA THR A 482 -17.99 -25.15 -13.43
C THR A 482 -16.91 -26.02 -12.80
N VAL A 483 -16.18 -26.77 -13.63
CA VAL A 483 -14.95 -27.43 -13.18
C VAL A 483 -13.91 -26.35 -12.89
N THR A 484 -13.55 -26.20 -11.61
CA THR A 484 -12.47 -25.31 -11.20
C THR A 484 -11.25 -26.13 -10.83
N SER A 485 -10.10 -25.80 -11.44
CA SER A 485 -8.80 -26.39 -11.10
C SER A 485 -8.08 -25.50 -10.08
N VAL A 486 -7.83 -25.99 -8.87
CA VAL A 486 -6.94 -25.31 -7.92
C VAL A 486 -5.52 -25.76 -8.21
N VAL A 487 -4.57 -24.85 -8.46
CA VAL A 487 -3.15 -25.14 -8.76
C VAL A 487 -2.27 -24.57 -7.66
N LEU A 488 -1.63 -25.42 -6.87
CA LEU A 488 -0.72 -24.98 -5.80
C LEU A 488 0.74 -25.02 -6.24
N LYS A 489 1.43 -23.89 -6.26
CA LYS A 489 2.88 -23.78 -6.56
C LYS A 489 3.67 -23.53 -5.27
N TYR A 490 4.68 -24.36 -5.01
CA TYR A 490 5.52 -24.29 -3.81
C TYR A 490 7.00 -24.63 -4.13
N PRO A 491 7.98 -24.22 -3.28
CA PRO A 491 9.39 -24.51 -3.51
C PRO A 491 9.82 -25.93 -3.11
N ARG A 492 10.95 -26.37 -3.68
CA ARG A 492 11.46 -27.77 -3.66
C ARG A 492 11.65 -28.41 -2.27
N GLN A 493 11.97 -27.64 -1.23
CA GLN A 493 12.18 -28.17 0.11
C GLN A 493 10.92 -27.95 0.94
N LEU A 494 10.13 -29.01 1.07
CA LEU A 494 8.90 -29.02 1.85
C LEU A 494 9.14 -29.61 3.24
N GLY A 495 8.44 -29.04 4.24
CA GLY A 495 8.04 -29.77 5.43
C GLY A 495 6.86 -30.72 5.15
N ARG A 496 6.16 -31.18 6.18
CA ARG A 496 5.04 -32.12 6.02
C ARG A 496 3.81 -31.42 5.44
N MET A 497 3.15 -32.02 4.46
CA MET A 497 1.91 -31.50 3.86
C MET A 497 0.69 -32.23 4.40
N MET A 498 -0.33 -31.50 4.86
CA MET A 498 -1.57 -32.06 5.41
C MET A 498 -2.77 -31.62 4.57
N ILE A 499 -3.70 -32.53 4.26
CA ILE A 499 -5.03 -32.15 3.74
C ILE A 499 -6.02 -32.18 4.89
N GLN A 500 -6.79 -31.10 5.04
CA GLN A 500 -7.92 -31.03 5.94
C GLN A 500 -9.22 -31.30 5.18
N GLN A 501 -9.79 -32.48 5.38
CA GLN A 501 -11.08 -32.86 4.82
C GLN A 501 -12.17 -32.66 5.87
N ARG A 502 -13.15 -31.81 5.56
CA ARG A 502 -14.38 -31.70 6.35
C ARG A 502 -15.34 -32.80 5.89
N LYS A 503 -15.59 -33.79 6.74
CA LYS A 503 -16.55 -34.88 6.50
C LYS A 503 -17.72 -34.77 7.49
N ILE A 504 -18.84 -35.40 7.18
CA ILE A 504 -19.92 -35.58 8.15
C ILE A 504 -19.32 -36.31 9.36
N GLY A 505 -19.28 -35.65 10.52
CA GLY A 505 -18.67 -36.20 11.75
C GLY A 505 -17.40 -35.50 12.23
N GLY A 506 -16.83 -34.55 11.47
CA GLY A 506 -15.72 -33.73 11.97
C GLY A 506 -14.70 -33.30 10.91
N ILE A 507 -13.59 -32.78 11.41
CA ILE A 507 -12.43 -32.35 10.62
C ILE A 507 -11.38 -33.45 10.71
N HIS A 508 -10.94 -33.97 9.57
CA HIS A 508 -9.86 -34.96 9.50
C HIS A 508 -8.65 -34.39 8.77
N PHE A 509 -7.46 -34.56 9.35
CA PHE A 509 -6.20 -34.19 8.73
C PHE A 509 -5.51 -35.46 8.23
N ARG A 510 -4.98 -35.44 7.01
CA ARG A 510 -4.21 -36.55 6.43
C ARG A 510 -2.91 -36.02 5.83
N GLU A 511 -1.79 -36.59 6.20
CA GLU A 511 -0.51 -36.29 5.56
C GLU A 511 -0.51 -36.80 4.11
N LEU A 512 0.03 -36.02 3.18
CA LEU A 512 0.24 -36.44 1.79
C LEU A 512 1.64 -37.04 1.63
N THR A 513 1.73 -38.20 1.01
CA THR A 513 3.04 -38.75 0.63
C THR A 513 3.61 -38.04 -0.61
N PRO A 514 4.94 -38.05 -0.82
CA PRO A 514 5.55 -37.54 -2.04
C PRO A 514 4.97 -38.14 -3.33
N ASP A 515 4.63 -39.44 -3.32
CA ASP A 515 4.04 -40.13 -4.48
C ASP A 515 2.59 -39.67 -4.73
N GLU A 516 1.81 -39.43 -3.67
CA GLU A 516 0.48 -38.84 -3.80
C GLU A 516 0.56 -37.41 -4.35
N LEU A 517 1.55 -36.62 -3.94
CA LEU A 517 1.81 -35.27 -4.48
C LEU A 517 2.12 -35.30 -5.99
N GLN A 518 2.87 -36.29 -6.46
CA GLN A 518 3.15 -36.45 -7.89
C GLN A 518 1.89 -36.68 -8.73
N GLN A 519 0.87 -37.35 -8.19
CA GLN A 519 -0.41 -37.57 -8.89
C GLN A 519 -1.19 -36.28 -9.15
N TYR A 520 -0.87 -35.19 -8.45
CA TYR A 520 -1.51 -33.89 -8.63
C TYR A 520 -0.69 -32.91 -9.50
N SER A 521 0.48 -33.31 -10.02
CA SER A 521 1.45 -32.43 -10.70
C SER A 521 1.23 -32.23 -12.20
N TRP A 522 0.94 -30.98 -12.63
CA TRP A 522 1.12 -30.54 -14.03
C TRP A 522 1.51 -29.05 -14.12
N ILE A 523 2.70 -28.78 -14.67
CA ILE A 523 3.15 -27.67 -15.57
C ILE A 523 4.68 -27.54 -15.43
N ASN A 524 5.40 -27.61 -16.55
CA ASN A 524 6.84 -27.93 -16.65
C ASN A 524 7.88 -26.88 -16.20
N ASP A 525 7.48 -25.73 -15.65
CA ASP A 525 8.43 -24.68 -15.22
C ASP A 525 8.35 -24.34 -13.72
N VAL A 526 7.52 -25.04 -12.95
CA VAL A 526 7.52 -25.02 -11.47
C VAL A 526 7.30 -26.45 -11.00
N GLU A 527 8.27 -27.03 -10.31
CA GLU A 527 8.40 -28.50 -10.19
C GLU A 527 7.32 -29.24 -9.41
N PHE A 528 6.39 -28.53 -8.76
CA PHE A 528 5.13 -29.14 -8.33
C PHE A 528 3.96 -28.17 -8.53
N SER A 529 2.88 -28.75 -9.05
CA SER A 529 1.53 -28.19 -9.04
C SER A 529 0.67 -29.19 -8.26
N ILE A 530 -0.25 -28.77 -7.41
CA ILE A 530 -1.33 -29.66 -6.97
C ILE A 530 -2.58 -29.21 -7.69
N ILE A 531 -3.11 -30.05 -8.58
CA ILE A 531 -4.35 -29.79 -9.31
C ILE A 531 -5.52 -30.48 -8.62
N GLY A 532 -6.32 -29.72 -7.86
CA GLY A 532 -7.62 -30.18 -7.39
C GLY A 532 -8.72 -29.78 -8.38
N ALA A 533 -9.44 -30.74 -8.96
CA ALA A 533 -10.62 -30.45 -9.78
C ALA A 533 -11.90 -30.56 -8.94
N ILE A 534 -12.71 -29.51 -8.90
CA ILE A 534 -14.06 -29.57 -8.31
C ILE A 534 -15.04 -29.77 -9.46
N SER A 535 -15.51 -31.01 -9.67
CA SER A 535 -16.58 -31.30 -10.62
C SER A 535 -17.93 -31.37 -9.91
N SER A 536 -18.89 -30.63 -10.39
CA SER A 536 -20.33 -30.86 -10.17
C SER A 536 -20.86 -31.76 -11.29
N ASN A 537 -21.60 -32.81 -10.93
CA ASN A 537 -22.09 -33.81 -11.88
C ASN A 537 -23.09 -33.23 -12.90
N LYS A 538 -23.14 -33.85 -14.09
CA LYS A 538 -24.00 -33.49 -15.24
C LYS A 538 -25.44 -34.01 -15.12
N ASP A 539 -25.79 -34.69 -14.02
CA ASP A 539 -26.86 -35.67 -14.00
C ASP A 539 -28.11 -35.21 -13.21
N GLY A 540 -28.08 -34.04 -12.57
CA GLY A 540 -29.25 -33.49 -11.85
C GLY A 540 -29.73 -34.29 -10.63
N SER A 541 -29.01 -35.32 -10.17
CA SER A 541 -29.32 -36.02 -8.93
C SER A 541 -28.59 -35.38 -7.74
N PRO A 542 -29.26 -35.13 -6.60
CA PRO A 542 -28.60 -34.67 -5.38
C PRO A 542 -27.72 -35.81 -4.84
N TYR A 543 -26.43 -35.52 -4.66
CA TYR A 543 -25.59 -36.31 -3.79
C TYR A 543 -26.05 -36.09 -2.34
N GLU A 544 -26.50 -37.13 -1.64
CA GLU A 544 -26.34 -37.22 -0.19
C GLU A 544 -24.90 -37.66 0.14
N VAL A 545 -23.93 -36.88 -0.33
CA VAL A 545 -22.64 -36.71 0.36
C VAL A 545 -22.74 -35.30 0.91
N GLY A 546 -23.15 -35.22 2.17
CA GLY A 546 -23.38 -33.95 2.84
C GLY A 546 -22.20 -33.00 2.68
N ASN A 547 -22.47 -31.86 2.05
CA ASN A 547 -21.82 -30.59 2.30
C ASN A 547 -20.28 -30.64 2.40
N LEU A 548 -19.61 -30.88 1.28
CA LEU A 548 -18.26 -30.31 1.09
C LEU A 548 -18.40 -28.80 0.89
N GLN A 549 -18.68 -28.09 1.99
CA GLN A 549 -18.77 -26.62 2.05
C GLN A 549 -17.39 -25.94 2.01
N SER A 550 -16.30 -26.69 2.20
CA SER A 550 -14.93 -26.18 2.17
C SER A 550 -13.95 -27.34 1.99
N LEU A 551 -13.02 -27.24 1.04
CA LEU A 551 -11.78 -28.01 1.03
C LEU A 551 -10.70 -27.11 1.63
N SER A 552 -9.99 -27.56 2.67
CA SER A 552 -8.87 -26.83 3.26
C SER A 552 -7.61 -27.69 3.09
N LEU A 553 -6.55 -27.12 2.52
CA LEU A 553 -5.22 -27.74 2.50
C LEU A 553 -4.38 -27.01 3.54
N ASP A 554 -3.83 -27.76 4.50
CA ASP A 554 -3.00 -27.22 5.57
C ASP A 554 -1.54 -27.57 5.32
N PHE A 555 -0.68 -26.56 5.35
CA PHE A 555 0.76 -26.77 5.22
C PHE A 555 1.38 -26.67 6.61
N VAL A 556 2.11 -27.72 7.01
CA VAL A 556 2.86 -27.74 8.26
C VAL A 556 4.35 -27.78 7.92
N CYS A 557 4.97 -26.60 7.83
CA CYS A 557 6.42 -26.53 7.90
C CYS A 557 6.87 -26.77 9.35
N GLN A 558 6.99 -28.04 9.75
CA GLN A 558 7.87 -28.40 10.84
C GLN A 558 9.31 -28.36 10.31
N MET A 559 10.10 -27.40 10.78
CA MET A 559 11.56 -27.50 10.73
C MET A 559 12.04 -28.44 11.83
#